data_AF-A0A970WRA6-F1
#
_entry.id   AF-A0A970WRA6-F1
#
_cell.length_a   1.000
_cell.length_b   1.000
_cell.length_c   1.000
_cell.angle_alpha   90.00
_cell.angle_beta   90.00
_cell.angle_gamma   90.00
#
_symmetry.space_group_name_H-M   'P 1'
#
loop_
_entity.id
_entity.type
_entity.pdbx_description
1 polymer ?
#
loop_
_entity_poly.entity_id
_entity_poly.type
_entity_poly.pdbx_seq_one_letter_code
_entity_poly.pdbx_strand_id
1 'polypeptide(L)'
;MSWTIGLACSAVLLAQEPQQVTPTNYASEKDIFYLPQQEAEATPFERERCRLDVYYPEGRPRFATLIWLHGGGLWGGDRKIDPYLTDLFPRLKQEGIALVSIDYRLEIDAGILTI
;
A
#
# COMPACT_ATOMS: atom_id res chain seq x y z
N MET A 1 9.08 -37.59 51.76
CA MET A 1 8.46 -36.32 51.32
C MET A 1 9.60 -35.37 51.03
N SER A 2 9.99 -35.23 49.76
CA SER A 2 10.90 -34.18 49.31
C SER A 2 10.60 -33.95 47.84
N TRP A 3 10.05 -32.78 47.52
CA TRP A 3 9.83 -32.32 46.16
C TRP A 3 10.82 -31.20 45.91
N THR A 4 11.86 -31.53 45.16
CA THR A 4 12.62 -30.58 44.36
C THR A 4 12.49 -31.05 42.93
N ILE A 5 11.99 -30.20 42.04
CA ILE A 5 12.38 -30.02 40.63
C ILE A 5 11.60 -28.79 40.15
N GLY A 6 12.31 -27.69 39.93
CA GLY A 6 11.81 -26.63 39.06
C GLY A 6 12.00 -27.03 37.60
N LEU A 7 11.34 -26.38 36.65
CA LEU A 7 11.93 -26.18 35.32
C LEU A 7 11.15 -25.16 34.48
N ALA A 8 11.96 -24.28 33.88
CA ALA A 8 11.79 -23.62 32.60
C ALA A 8 10.53 -22.77 32.35
N CYS A 9 10.71 -21.46 32.52
CA CYS A 9 10.15 -20.50 31.57
C CYS A 9 10.64 -20.86 30.15
N SER A 10 9.91 -21.69 29.44
CA SER A 10 10.07 -21.82 27.99
C SER A 10 9.52 -20.55 27.36
N ALA A 11 10.40 -19.59 27.07
CA ALA A 11 10.15 -18.63 26.01
C ALA A 11 9.98 -19.42 24.72
N VAL A 12 8.73 -19.76 24.38
CA VAL A 12 8.39 -20.28 23.07
C VAL A 12 8.59 -19.11 22.11
N LEU A 13 9.81 -19.01 21.59
CA LEU A 13 10.12 -18.24 20.41
C LEU A 13 9.34 -18.92 19.28
N LEU A 14 8.12 -18.44 19.00
CA LEU A 14 7.38 -18.86 17.82
C LEU A 14 8.19 -18.36 16.62
N ALA A 15 9.08 -19.20 16.10
CA ALA A 15 9.51 -19.08 14.72
C ALA A 15 8.22 -19.12 13.90
N GLN A 16 7.89 -17.99 13.26
CA GLN A 16 6.80 -17.98 12.29
C GLN A 16 7.20 -18.99 11.21
N GLU A 17 6.43 -20.07 11.09
CA GLU A 17 6.62 -21.01 9.99
C GLU A 17 6.57 -20.21 8.68
N PRO A 18 7.54 -20.39 7.77
CA PRO A 18 7.55 -19.67 6.51
C PRO A 18 6.21 -19.95 5.83
N GLN A 19 5.41 -18.90 5.64
CA GLN A 19 4.15 -19.02 4.94
C GLN A 19 4.44 -19.60 3.55
N GLN A 20 3.85 -20.75 3.25
CA GLN A 20 3.96 -21.34 1.92
C GLN A 20 3.45 -20.32 0.90
N VAL A 21 4.36 -19.79 0.09
CA VAL A 21 4.04 -18.83 -0.97
C VAL A 21 3.39 -19.61 -2.10
N THR A 22 2.07 -19.80 -2.00
CA THR A 22 1.28 -20.24 -3.16
C THR A 22 1.30 -19.10 -4.18
N PRO A 23 1.45 -19.38 -5.50
CA PRO A 23 1.33 -18.35 -6.52
C PRO A 23 0.03 -17.58 -6.30
N THR A 24 0.17 -16.33 -5.88
CA THR A 24 -0.98 -15.51 -5.52
C THR A 24 -1.37 -14.73 -6.77
N ASN A 25 -2.58 -14.96 -7.27
CA ASN A 25 -3.11 -14.10 -8.32
C ASN A 25 -3.27 -12.68 -7.76
N TYR A 26 -3.02 -11.68 -8.60
CA TYR A 26 -3.12 -10.27 -8.22
C TYR A 26 -4.17 -9.59 -9.08
N ALA A 27 -5.06 -8.87 -8.40
CA ALA A 27 -6.01 -7.96 -9.02
C ALA A 27 -5.53 -6.52 -8.92
N SER A 28 -6.17 -5.65 -9.69
CA SER A 28 -5.98 -4.21 -9.58
C SER A 28 -7.27 -3.44 -9.79
N GLU A 29 -7.46 -2.40 -9.00
CA GLU A 29 -8.51 -1.40 -9.16
C GLU A 29 -7.83 -0.04 -9.32
N LYS A 30 -8.27 0.73 -10.31
CA LYS A 30 -7.61 1.98 -10.69
C LYS A 30 -8.58 3.14 -10.63
N ASP A 31 -8.02 4.34 -10.49
CA ASP A 31 -8.79 5.59 -10.53
C ASP A 31 -9.85 5.70 -9.43
N ILE A 32 -9.53 5.21 -8.23
CA ILE A 32 -10.44 5.24 -7.09
C ILE A 32 -10.39 6.64 -6.44
N PHE A 33 -11.52 7.33 -6.37
CA PHE A 33 -11.67 8.54 -5.57
C PHE A 33 -11.70 8.19 -4.07
N TYR A 34 -10.86 8.83 -3.28
CA TYR A 34 -10.63 8.42 -1.88
C TYR A 34 -11.15 9.39 -0.81
N LEU A 35 -11.75 10.52 -1.18
CA LEU A 35 -12.30 11.45 -0.18
C LEU A 35 -13.65 10.94 0.36
N PRO A 36 -14.03 11.33 1.59
CA PRO A 36 -15.26 10.83 2.22
C PRO A 36 -16.55 11.36 1.57
N GLN A 37 -16.50 12.51 0.88
CA GLN A 37 -17.65 13.03 0.14
C GLN A 37 -17.90 12.26 -1.16
N GLN A 38 -19.07 12.44 -1.76
CA GLN A 38 -19.37 11.90 -3.09
C GLN A 38 -18.52 12.62 -4.15
N GLU A 39 -18.03 11.88 -5.13
CA GLU A 39 -17.22 12.44 -6.23
C GLU A 39 -17.95 13.52 -7.04
N ALA A 40 -19.29 13.42 -7.14
CA ALA A 40 -20.12 14.41 -7.80
C ALA A 40 -20.05 15.80 -7.13
N GLU A 41 -19.77 15.84 -5.83
CA GLU A 41 -19.64 17.06 -5.03
C GLU A 41 -18.21 17.61 -5.01
N ALA A 42 -17.25 16.83 -5.50
CA ALA A 42 -15.84 17.21 -5.50
C ALA A 42 -15.58 18.34 -6.50
N THR A 43 -14.63 19.21 -6.16
CA THR A 43 -14.08 20.20 -7.08
C THR A 43 -13.38 19.50 -8.25
N PRO A 44 -13.19 20.16 -9.41
CA PRO A 44 -12.41 19.60 -10.51
C PRO A 44 -11.01 19.14 -10.06
N PHE A 45 -10.35 19.93 -9.21
CA PHE A 45 -9.04 19.61 -8.65
C PHE A 45 -9.04 18.33 -7.81
N GLU A 46 -10.02 18.17 -6.91
CA GLU A 46 -10.15 16.95 -6.09
C GLU A 46 -10.47 15.73 -6.96
N ARG A 47 -11.31 15.88 -7.99
CA ARG A 47 -11.56 14.79 -8.94
C ARG A 47 -10.31 14.38 -9.70
N GLU A 48 -9.42 15.31 -10.01
CA GLU A 48 -8.19 14.98 -10.71
C GLU A 48 -7.13 14.35 -9.79
N ARG A 49 -6.89 14.96 -8.61
CA ARG A 49 -5.75 14.61 -7.76
C ARG A 49 -6.06 13.69 -6.59
N CYS A 50 -7.32 13.55 -6.16
CA CYS A 50 -7.65 12.63 -5.05
C CYS A 50 -7.97 11.23 -5.57
N ARG A 51 -7.04 10.66 -6.34
CA ARG A 51 -7.15 9.33 -6.96
C ARG A 51 -6.09 8.39 -6.44
N LEU A 52 -6.42 7.09 -6.40
CA LEU A 52 -5.45 6.04 -6.10
C LEU A 52 -5.68 4.81 -6.98
N ASP A 53 -4.62 4.04 -7.17
CA ASP A 53 -4.63 2.71 -7.79
C ASP A 53 -4.22 1.68 -6.72
N VAL A 54 -4.97 0.58 -6.60
CA VAL A 54 -4.73 -0.51 -5.67
C VAL A 54 -4.36 -1.77 -6.45
N TYR A 55 -3.33 -2.47 -6.00
CA TYR A 55 -2.90 -3.76 -6.49
C TYR A 55 -2.82 -4.72 -5.32
N TYR A 56 -3.58 -5.82 -5.33
CA TYR A 56 -3.75 -6.65 -4.15
C TYR A 56 -3.81 -8.14 -4.47
N PRO A 57 -3.42 -9.01 -3.51
CA PRO A 57 -3.53 -10.46 -3.65
C PRO A 57 -5.00 -10.90 -3.63
N GLU A 58 -5.44 -11.63 -4.65
CA GLU A 58 -6.79 -12.19 -4.72
C GLU A 58 -6.97 -13.35 -3.73
N GLY A 59 -8.17 -13.48 -3.16
CA GLY A 59 -8.53 -14.62 -2.30
C GLY A 59 -7.80 -14.67 -0.96
N ARG A 60 -6.98 -13.68 -0.62
CA ARG A 60 -6.24 -13.61 0.63
C ARG A 60 -6.75 -12.43 1.49
N PRO A 61 -7.38 -12.69 2.64
CA PRO A 61 -7.71 -11.61 3.58
C PRO A 61 -6.48 -11.21 4.41
N ARG A 62 -6.48 -9.98 4.94
CA ARG A 62 -5.49 -9.47 5.92
C ARG A 62 -4.03 -9.53 5.42
N PHE A 63 -3.77 -8.95 4.25
CA PHE A 63 -2.42 -8.72 3.75
C PHE A 63 -1.83 -7.42 4.29
N ALA A 64 -0.50 -7.33 4.31
CA ALA A 64 0.17 -6.05 4.52
C ALA A 64 -0.03 -5.15 3.29
N THR A 65 -0.01 -3.83 3.50
CA THR A 65 -0.21 -2.84 2.43
C THR A 65 0.91 -1.82 2.46
N LEU A 66 1.60 -1.65 1.33
CA LEU A 66 2.54 -0.57 1.07
C LEU A 66 1.79 0.58 0.39
N ILE A 67 1.83 1.76 1.00
CA ILE A 67 1.33 3.00 0.36
C ILE A 67 2.53 3.70 -0.28
N TRP A 68 2.49 3.87 -1.59
CA TRP A 68 3.49 4.57 -2.36
C TRP A 68 3.08 6.01 -2.62
N LEU A 69 3.93 6.92 -2.16
CA LEU A 69 3.88 8.34 -2.50
C LEU A 69 4.91 8.57 -3.60
N HIS A 70 4.44 8.97 -4.78
CA HIS A 70 5.35 9.24 -5.90
C HIS A 70 6.31 10.41 -5.58
N GLY A 71 7.45 10.44 -6.28
CA GLY A 71 8.38 11.57 -6.21
C GLY A 71 7.87 12.80 -6.98
N GLY A 72 8.70 13.85 -7.05
CA GLY A 72 8.39 15.06 -7.82
C GLY A 72 8.28 16.34 -6.98
N GLY A 73 8.61 16.28 -5.69
CA GLY A 73 8.83 17.46 -4.85
C GLY A 73 7.60 18.35 -4.66
N LEU A 74 6.38 17.80 -4.75
CA LEU A 74 5.11 18.53 -4.79
C LEU A 74 4.82 19.31 -6.09
N TRP A 75 5.67 19.22 -7.11
CA TRP A 75 5.49 19.93 -8.38
C TRP A 75 4.99 19.04 -9.52
N GLY A 76 5.19 17.73 -9.40
CA GLY A 76 4.86 16.78 -10.45
C GLY A 76 4.82 15.34 -9.95
N GLY A 77 4.65 14.45 -10.92
CA GLY A 77 4.45 13.02 -10.71
C GLY A 77 2.97 12.65 -10.67
N ASP A 78 2.71 11.36 -10.79
CA ASP A 78 1.37 10.80 -10.70
C ASP A 78 1.39 9.41 -10.06
N ARG A 79 0.21 8.88 -9.74
CA ARG A 79 0.03 7.56 -9.15
C ARG A 79 0.40 6.38 -10.04
N LYS A 80 0.71 6.59 -11.33
CA LYS A 80 1.05 5.45 -12.21
C LYS A 80 2.28 4.75 -11.64
N ILE A 81 2.39 3.46 -11.93
CA ILE A 81 3.54 2.68 -11.48
C ILE A 81 4.81 3.34 -12.03
N ASP A 82 5.54 3.95 -11.11
CA ASP A 82 6.80 4.60 -11.37
C ASP A 82 7.82 3.58 -11.91
N PRO A 83 8.69 3.94 -12.86
CA PRO A 83 9.81 3.10 -13.27
C PRO A 83 10.60 2.48 -12.10
N TYR A 84 10.79 3.18 -10.99
CA TYR A 84 11.45 2.69 -9.78
C TYR A 84 10.69 1.55 -9.09
N LEU A 85 9.37 1.44 -9.30
CA LEU A 85 8.55 0.35 -8.78
C LEU A 85 8.62 -0.92 -9.64
N THR A 86 9.22 -0.87 -10.83
CA THR A 86 9.30 -2.03 -11.75
C THR A 86 10.00 -3.23 -11.10
N ASP A 87 11.04 -2.98 -10.29
CA ASP A 87 11.78 -4.05 -9.60
C ASP A 87 11.17 -4.42 -8.25
N LEU A 88 10.50 -3.47 -7.60
CA LEU A 88 9.89 -3.67 -6.29
C LEU A 88 8.57 -4.43 -6.39
N PHE A 89 7.73 -4.08 -7.37
CA PHE A 89 6.38 -4.59 -7.49
C PHE A 89 6.29 -6.12 -7.64
N PRO A 90 7.16 -6.80 -8.43
CA PRO A 90 7.21 -8.26 -8.47
C PRO A 90 7.53 -8.89 -7.11
N ARG A 91 8.40 -8.25 -6.30
CA ARG A 91 8.75 -8.74 -4.96
C ARG A 91 7.58 -8.58 -4.00
N LEU A 92 6.87 -7.45 -4.05
CA LEU A 92 5.64 -7.26 -3.27
C LEU A 92 4.61 -8.34 -3.59
N LYS A 93 4.48 -8.72 -4.88
CA LYS A 93 3.60 -9.80 -5.31
C LYS A 93 3.99 -11.16 -4.72
N GLN A 94 5.28 -11.47 -4.71
CA GLN A 94 5.79 -12.71 -4.11
C GLN A 94 5.52 -12.78 -2.61
N GLU A 95 5.66 -11.66 -1.90
CA GLU A 95 5.41 -11.58 -0.46
C GLU A 95 3.91 -11.46 -0.10
N GLY A 96 3.02 -11.38 -1.09
CA GLY A 96 1.58 -11.20 -0.85
C GLY A 96 1.24 -9.85 -0.24
N ILE A 97 2.04 -8.82 -0.52
CA ILE A 97 1.85 -7.44 -0.06
C ILE A 97 1.04 -6.68 -1.12
N ALA A 98 0.01 -5.95 -0.69
CA ALA A 98 -0.72 -5.03 -1.56
C ALA A 98 0.07 -3.72 -1.75
N LEU A 99 -0.04 -3.14 -2.93
CA LEU A 99 0.51 -1.83 -3.26
C LEU A 99 -0.65 -0.86 -3.50
N VAL A 100 -0.62 0.29 -2.84
CA VAL A 100 -1.53 1.41 -3.10
C VAL A 100 -0.68 2.57 -3.58
N SER A 101 -0.86 3.00 -4.83
CA SER A 101 -0.19 4.18 -5.38
C SER A 101 -1.19 5.32 -5.43
N ILE A 102 -0.83 6.49 -4.88
CA ILE A 102 -1.79 7.59 -4.70
C ILE A 102 -1.32 8.87 -5.41
N ASP A 103 -2.27 9.61 -5.95
CA ASP A 103 -2.08 11.01 -6.29
C ASP A 103 -2.29 11.87 -5.03
N TYR A 104 -1.52 12.94 -4.94
CA TYR A 104 -1.60 13.93 -3.87
C TYR A 104 -1.57 15.35 -4.44
N ARG A 105 -1.91 16.35 -3.62
CA ARG A 105 -1.91 17.76 -4.05
C ARG A 105 -0.53 18.20 -4.54
N LEU A 106 -0.47 18.72 -5.77
CA LEU A 106 0.69 19.43 -6.27
C LEU A 106 0.51 20.93 -6.03
N GLU A 107 1.61 21.64 -5.80
CA GLU A 107 1.61 23.09 -5.61
C GLU A 107 1.13 23.83 -6.86
N ILE A 108 1.50 23.33 -8.05
CA ILE A 108 1.10 23.90 -9.34
C ILE A 108 -0.41 23.82 -9.57
N ASP A 109 -1.05 22.74 -9.12
CA ASP A 109 -2.47 22.49 -9.31
C ASP A 109 -3.33 23.21 -8.26
N ALA A 110 -2.75 23.53 -7.10
CA ALA A 110 -3.45 24.17 -5.99
C ALA A 110 -3.73 25.68 -6.23
N GLY A 111 -3.34 26.23 -7.38
CA GLY A 111 -3.50 27.66 -7.69
C GLY A 111 -2.64 28.57 -6.81
N ILE A 112 -1.65 28.02 -6.09
CA ILE A 112 -0.82 28.76 -5.12
C ILE A 112 0.28 29.57 -5.83
N LEU A 113 0.57 29.31 -7.10
CA LEU A 113 1.52 30.09 -7.89
C LEU A 113 0.91 30.56 -9.21
N THR A 114 0.24 31.69 -9.14
CA THR A 114 0.23 32.65 -10.26
C THR A 114 1.46 33.53 -10.09
N ILE A 115 2.57 33.15 -10.73
CA ILE A 115 3.72 34.06 -10.93
C ILE A 115 3.58 34.81 -12.25
#